data_AF-A0A9P8EQL1-F1
#
_entry.id   AF-A0A9P8EQL1-F1
#
_cell.length_a   1.000
_cell.length_b   1.000
_cell.length_c   1.000
_cell.angle_alpha   90.00
_cell.angle_beta   90.00
_cell.angle_gamma   90.00
#
_symmetry.space_group_name_H-M   'P 1'
#
loop_
_entity.id
_entity.type
_entity.pdbx_description
1 polymer ?
#
loop_
_entity_poly.entity_id
_entity_poly.type
_entity_poly.pdbx_seq_one_letter_code
_entity_poly.pdbx_strand_id
1 'polypeptide(L)'
;MPCPMRTPASDVDQSNTASPEYLPIPQPPEHLFGLLGNLPDLDPSFPSKNIWSMQQLYGPIMKLNLGSEQVILGDQQHINEICDEKRFHKKPSGALVAIRALTGDGLFTAFDSEVNWWKAHRMLVPAFGPIALRSMFDDMLDISSQMVLKWDRLGPEHEIECSDDLTRLAFDTIGLCAFSYRFNEFYTDHAHPFAQQMADVLTESGRRVSRPGFINDYVYRSDEQKRQENVKKMHDLCDQIVADRKKNPQPENKDLLTLC
;
A
#
# COMPACT_ATOMS: atom_id res chain seq x y z
N MET A 1 -5.97 -29.64 -30.56
CA MET A 1 -7.13 -30.14 -29.78
C MET A 1 -8.10 -28.97 -29.63
N PRO A 2 -9.30 -29.03 -30.23
CA PRO A 2 -10.22 -27.90 -30.27
C PRO A 2 -11.03 -27.79 -28.98
N CYS A 3 -11.27 -26.54 -28.57
CA CYS A 3 -12.10 -26.13 -27.45
C CYS A 3 -13.57 -26.58 -27.69
N PRO A 4 -14.24 -27.23 -26.71
CA PRO A 4 -15.62 -27.66 -26.92
C PRO A 4 -16.57 -26.46 -26.94
N MET A 5 -17.31 -26.35 -28.05
CA MET A 5 -18.33 -25.34 -28.31
C MET A 5 -19.48 -25.43 -27.31
N ARG A 6 -19.88 -24.26 -26.79
CA ARG A 6 -21.02 -24.03 -25.90
C ARG A 6 -22.31 -24.44 -26.61
N THR A 7 -23.04 -25.40 -26.08
CA THR A 7 -24.42 -25.72 -26.50
C THR A 7 -25.35 -24.55 -26.16
N PRO A 8 -26.34 -24.24 -27.01
CA PRO A 8 -27.29 -23.16 -26.73
C PRO A 8 -28.20 -23.58 -25.56
N ALA A 9 -28.38 -22.65 -24.61
CA ALA A 9 -29.26 -22.84 -23.46
C ALA A 9 -30.70 -23.03 -23.94
N SER A 10 -31.30 -24.17 -23.59
CA SER A 10 -32.73 -24.41 -23.70
C SER A 10 -33.48 -23.45 -22.77
N ASP A 11 -34.60 -22.93 -23.27
CA ASP A 11 -35.51 -21.99 -22.61
C ASP A 11 -35.73 -22.30 -21.13
N VAL A 12 -35.34 -21.36 -20.26
CA VAL A 12 -35.69 -21.37 -18.84
C VAL A 12 -37.04 -20.68 -18.70
N ASP A 13 -38.03 -21.49 -18.35
CA ASP A 13 -39.39 -21.11 -17.97
C ASP A 13 -39.37 -20.01 -16.89
N GLN A 14 -39.86 -18.81 -17.24
CA GLN A 14 -39.91 -17.62 -16.38
C GLN A 14 -41.13 -17.64 -15.43
N SER A 15 -41.38 -18.75 -14.76
CA SER A 15 -42.52 -18.89 -13.85
C SER A 15 -42.11 -19.38 -12.46
N ASN A 16 -41.15 -18.70 -11.81
CA ASN A 16 -41.02 -18.80 -10.36
C ASN A 16 -40.39 -17.55 -9.74
N THR A 17 -41.22 -16.69 -9.17
CA THR A 17 -40.82 -15.48 -8.42
C THR A 17 -40.59 -15.83 -6.94
N ALA A 18 -39.68 -16.76 -6.68
CA ALA A 18 -39.09 -16.90 -5.35
C ALA A 18 -37.91 -15.94 -5.26
N SER A 19 -37.88 -15.06 -4.24
CA SER A 19 -36.68 -14.29 -3.92
C SER A 19 -35.51 -15.28 -3.76
N PRO A 20 -34.34 -15.02 -4.39
CA PRO A 20 -33.23 -15.96 -4.29
C PRO A 20 -32.88 -16.17 -2.80
N GLU A 21 -32.89 -17.42 -2.37
CA GLU A 21 -32.51 -17.81 -1.02
C GLU A 21 -30.99 -17.63 -0.90
N TYR A 22 -30.57 -16.56 -0.22
CA TYR A 22 -29.15 -16.26 -0.03
C TYR A 22 -28.58 -17.13 1.08
N LEU A 23 -27.54 -17.89 0.76
CA LEU A 23 -26.76 -18.61 1.76
C LEU A 23 -25.91 -17.62 2.56
N PRO A 24 -25.80 -17.78 3.89
CA PRO A 24 -24.91 -16.95 4.69
C PRO A 24 -23.46 -17.19 4.29
N ILE A 25 -22.64 -16.13 4.29
CA ILE A 25 -21.20 -16.24 4.05
C ILE A 25 -20.56 -17.05 5.20
N PRO A 26 -19.75 -18.07 4.91
CA PRO A 26 -19.03 -18.84 5.93
C PRO A 26 -18.19 -17.95 6.86
N GLN A 27 -18.18 -18.26 8.15
CA GLN A 27 -17.43 -17.52 9.16
C GLN A 27 -16.80 -18.48 10.19
N PRO A 28 -15.53 -18.30 10.57
CA PRO A 28 -14.94 -19.02 11.71
C PRO A 28 -15.61 -18.65 13.03
N PRO A 29 -15.70 -19.58 14.01
CA PRO A 29 -16.25 -19.28 15.33
C PRO A 29 -15.58 -18.06 15.96
N GLU A 30 -16.39 -17.14 16.48
CA GLU A 30 -15.88 -15.95 17.16
C GLU A 30 -15.44 -16.26 18.60
N HIS A 31 -14.46 -15.51 19.09
CA HIS A 31 -13.92 -15.63 20.44
C HIS A 31 -14.62 -14.71 21.44
N LEU A 32 -14.65 -15.15 22.71
CA LEU A 32 -15.24 -14.41 23.84
C LEU A 32 -16.67 -13.89 23.56
N PHE A 33 -17.56 -14.77 23.08
CA PHE A 33 -18.96 -14.44 22.78
C PHE A 33 -19.10 -13.26 21.80
N GLY A 34 -18.16 -13.12 20.87
CA GLY A 34 -18.14 -12.08 19.84
C GLY A 34 -17.46 -10.78 20.24
N LEU A 35 -17.03 -10.62 21.51
CA LEU A 35 -16.36 -9.39 21.96
C LEU A 35 -15.01 -9.16 21.25
N LEU A 36 -14.27 -10.23 20.95
CA LEU A 36 -13.00 -10.15 20.22
C LEU A 36 -13.14 -10.57 18.75
N GLY A 37 -14.33 -10.98 18.32
CA GLY A 37 -14.55 -11.52 16.98
C GLY A 37 -13.52 -12.61 16.62
N ASN A 38 -12.83 -12.44 15.50
CA ASN A 38 -11.77 -13.32 15.01
C ASN A 38 -10.36 -12.72 15.18
N LEU A 39 -10.19 -11.62 15.93
CA LEU A 39 -8.86 -11.02 16.17
C LEU A 39 -7.84 -12.00 16.77
N PRO A 40 -8.20 -12.87 17.75
CA PRO A 40 -7.25 -13.81 18.34
C PRO A 40 -6.74 -14.89 17.38
N ASP A 41 -7.43 -15.11 16.25
CA ASP A 41 -7.04 -16.09 15.24
C ASP A 41 -5.90 -15.60 14.33
N LEU A 42 -5.55 -14.31 14.40
CA LEU A 42 -4.57 -13.67 13.56
C LEU A 42 -3.23 -13.48 14.29
N ASP A 43 -2.14 -13.90 13.65
CA ASP A 43 -0.81 -13.50 14.06
C ASP A 43 -0.62 -12.01 13.72
N PRO A 44 -0.35 -11.13 14.71
CA PRO A 44 -0.17 -9.71 14.46
C PRO A 44 1.09 -9.40 13.62
N SER A 45 2.05 -10.33 13.53
CA SER A 45 3.25 -10.19 12.70
C SER A 45 3.03 -10.62 11.25
N PHE A 46 2.14 -11.60 11.01
CA PHE A 46 1.88 -12.13 9.68
C PHE A 46 0.43 -12.60 9.48
N PRO A 47 -0.55 -11.69 9.52
CA PRO A 47 -1.97 -12.06 9.55
C PRO A 47 -2.44 -12.74 8.25
N SER A 48 -1.80 -12.45 7.12
CA SER A 48 -2.13 -13.06 5.82
C SER A 48 -1.95 -14.58 5.82
N LYS A 49 -1.02 -15.12 6.60
CA LYS A 49 -0.83 -16.58 6.73
C LYS A 49 -2.06 -17.24 7.35
N ASN A 50 -2.55 -16.69 8.47
CA ASN A 50 -3.73 -17.18 9.15
C ASN A 50 -4.97 -17.06 8.24
N ILE A 51 -5.12 -15.93 7.54
CA ILE A 51 -6.21 -15.71 6.59
C ILE A 51 -6.18 -16.76 5.47
N TRP A 52 -5.01 -17.03 4.87
CA TRP A 52 -4.88 -18.07 3.85
C TRP A 52 -5.22 -19.46 4.38
N SER A 53 -4.74 -19.83 5.58
CA SER A 53 -5.10 -21.11 6.20
C SER A 53 -6.60 -21.22 6.46
N MET A 54 -7.26 -20.13 6.89
CA MET A 54 -8.71 -20.11 7.07
C MET A 54 -9.46 -20.24 5.73
N GLN A 55 -9.02 -19.60 4.66
CA GLN A 55 -9.64 -19.75 3.33
C GLN A 55 -9.61 -21.19 2.81
N GLN A 56 -8.60 -22.00 3.19
CA GLN A 56 -8.59 -23.44 2.86
C GLN A 56 -9.68 -24.23 3.60
N LEU A 57 -10.18 -23.73 4.73
CA LEU A 57 -11.19 -24.40 5.55
C LEU A 57 -12.62 -23.89 5.26
N TYR A 58 -12.78 -22.57 5.12
CA TYR A 58 -14.08 -21.91 4.99
C TYR A 58 -14.46 -21.59 3.54
N GLY A 59 -13.54 -21.81 2.60
CA GLY A 59 -13.74 -21.54 1.18
C GLY A 59 -13.29 -20.13 0.77
N PRO A 60 -13.51 -19.79 -0.50
CA PRO A 60 -12.90 -18.61 -1.08
C PRO A 60 -13.68 -17.31 -0.82
N ILE A 61 -14.89 -17.39 -0.26
CA ILE A 61 -15.61 -16.26 0.34
C ILE A 61 -15.82 -16.57 1.81
N MET A 62 -15.30 -15.71 2.68
CA MET A 62 -15.35 -15.89 4.13
C MET A 62 -15.58 -14.55 4.80
N LYS A 63 -16.32 -14.54 5.91
CA LYS A 63 -16.49 -13.38 6.76
C LYS A 63 -15.59 -13.49 7.98
N LEU A 64 -15.00 -12.36 8.41
CA LEU A 64 -14.25 -12.21 9.65
C LEU A 64 -14.76 -10.98 10.41
N ASN A 65 -14.79 -11.05 11.73
CA ASN A 65 -15.04 -9.90 12.59
C ASN A 65 -13.73 -9.43 13.22
N LEU A 66 -13.15 -8.35 12.69
CA LEU A 66 -11.85 -7.81 13.13
C LEU A 66 -12.03 -6.45 13.84
N GLY A 67 -13.05 -6.35 14.70
CA GLY A 67 -13.56 -5.08 15.24
C GLY A 67 -14.60 -4.41 14.33
N SER A 68 -14.70 -4.88 13.09
CA SER A 68 -15.79 -4.65 12.15
C SER A 68 -15.92 -5.88 11.26
N GLU A 69 -17.12 -6.15 10.74
CA GLU A 69 -17.31 -7.22 9.76
C GLU A 69 -16.53 -6.92 8.47
N GLN A 70 -15.77 -7.91 8.01
CA GLN A 70 -15.01 -7.89 6.76
C GLN A 70 -15.30 -9.17 5.98
N VAL A 71 -15.49 -9.03 4.66
CA VAL A 71 -15.60 -10.17 3.75
C VAL A 71 -14.28 -10.31 3.01
N ILE A 72 -13.67 -11.48 3.15
CA ILE A 72 -12.41 -11.86 2.53
C ILE A 72 -12.71 -12.72 1.31
N LEU A 73 -12.10 -12.35 0.17
CA LEU A 73 -12.25 -13.03 -1.11
C LEU A 73 -10.92 -13.68 -1.50
N GLY A 74 -10.96 -14.91 -1.98
CA GLY A 74 -9.78 -15.75 -2.27
C GLY A 74 -9.78 -16.38 -3.65
N ASP A 75 -10.77 -16.06 -4.51
CA ASP A 75 -10.84 -16.54 -5.88
C ASP A 75 -11.09 -15.42 -6.89
N GLN A 76 -10.78 -15.73 -8.16
CA GLN A 76 -10.87 -14.77 -9.25
C GLN A 76 -12.32 -14.33 -9.55
N GLN A 77 -13.31 -15.21 -9.38
CA GLN A 77 -14.70 -14.91 -9.71
C GLN A 77 -15.25 -13.81 -8.80
N HIS A 78 -15.05 -13.92 -7.49
CA HIS A 78 -15.50 -12.90 -6.54
C HIS A 78 -14.67 -11.61 -6.63
N ILE A 79 -13.36 -11.73 -6.88
CA ILE A 79 -12.50 -10.54 -7.09
C ILE A 79 -12.99 -9.76 -8.33
N ASN A 80 -13.32 -10.45 -9.42
CA ASN A 80 -13.82 -9.80 -10.63
C ASN A 80 -15.15 -9.05 -10.39
N GLU A 81 -16.03 -9.59 -9.55
CA GLU A 81 -17.29 -8.96 -9.18
C GLU A 81 -17.07 -7.64 -8.41
N ILE A 82 -16.12 -7.60 -7.47
CA ILE A 82 -15.85 -6.39 -6.69
C ILE A 82 -15.01 -5.34 -7.45
N CYS A 83 -14.49 -5.69 -8.62
CA CYS A 83 -13.80 -4.75 -9.51
C CYS A 83 -14.77 -3.93 -10.39
N ASP A 84 -16.10 -4.11 -10.27
CA ASP A 84 -17.07 -3.21 -10.89
C ASP A 84 -17.19 -1.89 -10.13
N GLU A 85 -16.50 -0.86 -10.65
CA GLU A 85 -16.44 0.49 -10.07
C GLU A 85 -17.81 1.20 -9.97
N LYS A 86 -18.85 0.69 -10.66
CA LYS A 86 -20.23 1.22 -10.52
C LYS A 86 -20.88 0.80 -9.21
N ARG A 87 -20.38 -0.26 -8.58
CA ARG A 87 -20.95 -0.91 -7.38
C ARG A 87 -20.01 -0.84 -6.19
N PHE A 88 -18.71 -0.94 -6.44
CA PHE A 88 -17.68 -0.98 -5.42
C PHE A 88 -16.66 0.13 -5.66
N HIS A 89 -16.17 0.70 -4.57
CA HIS A 89 -15.13 1.73 -4.62
C HIS A 89 -14.07 1.41 -3.57
N LYS A 90 -12.87 1.94 -3.78
CA LYS A 90 -11.80 1.85 -2.79
C LYS A 90 -12.26 2.52 -1.50
N LYS A 91 -12.20 1.78 -0.39
CA LYS A 91 -12.45 2.30 0.95
C LYS A 91 -11.17 2.18 1.78
N PRO A 92 -10.39 3.27 1.96
CA PRO A 92 -9.30 3.27 2.92
C PRO A 92 -9.80 2.84 4.31
N SER A 93 -9.14 1.86 4.92
CA SER A 93 -9.50 1.31 6.23
C SER A 93 -8.24 0.88 6.99
N GLY A 94 -8.39 0.64 8.30
CA GLY A 94 -7.31 0.14 9.15
C GLY A 94 -6.01 0.93 8.99
N ALA A 95 -4.96 0.25 8.52
CA ALA A 95 -3.62 0.83 8.41
C ALA A 95 -3.58 2.01 7.44
N LEU A 96 -4.37 2.00 6.35
CA LEU A 96 -4.41 3.13 5.42
C LEU A 96 -4.95 4.40 6.08
N VAL A 97 -5.95 4.27 6.95
CA VAL A 97 -6.48 5.41 7.70
C VAL A 97 -5.46 5.90 8.72
N ALA A 98 -4.70 5.01 9.36
CA ALA A 98 -3.63 5.40 10.27
C ALA A 98 -2.48 6.12 9.55
N ILE A 99 -2.09 5.65 8.36
CA ILE A 99 -1.03 6.24 7.53
C ILE A 99 -1.40 7.66 7.03
N ARG A 100 -2.69 8.03 6.98
CA ARG A 100 -3.13 9.40 6.64
C ARG A 100 -2.50 10.48 7.51
N ALA A 101 -2.06 10.17 8.72
CA ALA A 101 -1.30 11.13 9.53
C ALA A 101 -0.02 11.60 8.82
N LEU A 102 0.59 10.76 7.98
CA LEU A 102 1.73 11.10 7.14
C LEU A 102 1.31 11.62 5.76
N THR A 103 0.43 10.88 5.08
CA THR A 103 0.17 11.10 3.64
C THR A 103 -1.07 11.96 3.36
N GLY A 104 -1.84 12.33 4.39
CA GLY A 104 -3.06 13.13 4.26
C GLY A 104 -4.06 12.52 3.28
N ASP A 105 -4.57 13.39 2.40
CA ASP A 105 -5.46 13.08 1.29
C ASP A 105 -4.70 12.83 -0.03
N GLY A 106 -3.45 12.38 0.05
CA GLY A 106 -2.68 11.91 -1.10
C GLY A 106 -3.32 10.69 -1.77
N LEU A 107 -2.97 10.43 -3.03
CA LEU A 107 -3.60 9.40 -3.89
C LEU A 107 -3.76 8.01 -3.24
N PHE A 108 -2.80 7.62 -2.41
CA PHE A 108 -2.80 6.31 -1.76
C PHE A 108 -3.81 6.19 -0.61
N THR A 109 -4.10 7.28 0.10
CA THR A 109 -4.89 7.26 1.34
C THR A 109 -6.16 8.10 1.29
N ALA A 110 -6.38 8.86 0.21
CA ALA A 110 -7.59 9.66 0.04
C ALA A 110 -8.87 8.82 0.03
N PHE A 111 -9.93 9.37 0.61
CA PHE A 111 -11.29 8.87 0.47
C PHE A 111 -11.90 9.33 -0.87
N ASP A 112 -12.85 8.55 -1.38
CA ASP A 112 -13.51 8.83 -2.66
C ASP A 112 -14.21 10.22 -2.71
N SER A 113 -14.69 10.70 -1.55
CA SER A 113 -15.31 12.02 -1.41
C SER A 113 -14.32 13.20 -1.46
N GLU A 114 -13.01 12.96 -1.41
CA GLU A 114 -12.00 14.01 -1.33
C GLU A 114 -11.62 14.52 -2.73
N VAL A 115 -11.93 15.80 -2.99
CA VAL A 115 -11.69 16.46 -4.28
C VAL A 115 -10.21 16.41 -4.70
N ASN A 116 -9.29 16.42 -3.74
CA ASN A 116 -7.85 16.40 -4.00
C ASN A 116 -7.39 15.10 -4.66
N TRP A 117 -8.09 13.97 -4.44
CA TRP A 117 -7.79 12.73 -5.14
C TRP A 117 -7.97 12.89 -6.65
N TRP A 118 -9.12 13.42 -7.09
CA TRP A 118 -9.41 13.61 -8.52
C TRP A 118 -8.48 14.63 -9.18
N LYS A 119 -8.09 15.68 -8.46
CA LYS A 119 -7.10 16.66 -8.94
C LYS A 119 -5.74 15.99 -9.16
N ALA A 120 -5.21 15.36 -8.12
CA ALA A 120 -3.91 14.69 -8.17
C ALA A 120 -3.90 13.57 -9.21
N HIS A 121 -4.97 12.78 -9.31
CA HIS A 121 -5.05 11.65 -10.24
C HIS A 121 -4.95 12.13 -11.68
N ARG A 122 -5.70 13.17 -12.05
CA ARG A 122 -5.68 13.75 -13.40
C ARG A 122 -4.33 14.38 -13.76
N MET A 123 -3.65 14.99 -12.78
CA MET A 123 -2.34 15.61 -12.98
C MET A 123 -1.22 14.57 -13.11
N LEU A 124 -1.24 13.53 -12.27
CA LEU A 124 -0.11 12.60 -12.14
C LEU A 124 -0.20 11.37 -13.05
N VAL A 125 -1.40 10.86 -13.38
CA VAL A 125 -1.53 9.66 -14.24
C VAL A 125 -0.78 9.78 -15.57
N PRO A 126 -0.83 10.91 -16.31
CA PRO A 126 -0.06 11.07 -17.54
C PRO A 126 1.47 10.92 -17.34
N ALA A 127 1.98 11.28 -16.16
CA ALA A 127 3.38 11.20 -15.80
C ALA A 127 3.87 9.75 -15.57
N PHE A 128 2.94 8.82 -15.36
CA PHE A 128 3.19 7.38 -15.29
C PHE A 128 2.86 6.66 -16.61
N GLY A 129 2.64 7.39 -17.70
CA GLY A 129 2.48 6.83 -19.03
C GLY A 129 3.81 6.31 -19.63
N PRO A 130 3.78 5.43 -20.65
CA PRO A 130 4.99 4.80 -21.19
C PRO A 130 6.08 5.77 -21.65
N ILE A 131 5.69 6.91 -22.24
CA ILE A 131 6.63 7.93 -22.73
C ILE A 131 7.32 8.65 -21.58
N ALA A 132 6.58 9.03 -20.54
CA ALA A 132 7.11 9.71 -19.36
C ALA A 132 8.00 8.77 -18.53
N LEU A 133 7.62 7.50 -18.38
CA LEU A 133 8.47 6.50 -17.75
C LEU A 133 9.79 6.30 -18.51
N ARG A 134 9.76 6.30 -19.84
CA ARG A 134 10.99 6.20 -20.64
C ARG A 134 11.97 7.36 -20.37
N SER A 135 11.48 8.56 -20.07
CA SER A 135 12.38 9.68 -19.70
C SER A 135 13.03 9.52 -18.33
N MET A 136 12.53 8.63 -17.47
CA MET A 136 13.13 8.33 -16.16
C MET A 136 14.20 7.24 -16.25
N PHE A 137 14.39 6.58 -17.41
CA PHE A 137 15.28 5.42 -17.52
C PHE A 137 16.75 5.76 -17.27
N ASP A 138 17.20 6.95 -17.66
CA ASP A 138 18.58 7.37 -17.41
C ASP A 138 18.83 7.54 -15.90
N ASP A 139 17.88 8.12 -15.16
CA ASP A 139 17.94 8.24 -13.69
C ASP A 139 17.87 6.88 -12.99
N MET A 140 16.99 5.98 -13.46
CA MET A 140 16.92 4.61 -12.95
C MET A 140 18.23 3.84 -13.21
N LEU A 141 18.83 4.02 -14.39
CA LEU A 141 20.10 3.41 -14.76
C LEU A 141 21.24 3.93 -13.89
N ASP A 142 21.26 5.22 -13.56
CA ASP A 142 22.24 5.81 -12.65
C ASP A 142 22.21 5.13 -11.28
N ILE A 143 21.05 5.13 -10.59
CA ILE A 143 20.96 4.55 -9.25
C ILE A 143 21.22 3.03 -9.26
N SER A 144 20.71 2.30 -10.26
CA SER A 144 20.99 0.85 -10.38
C SER A 144 22.47 0.56 -10.64
N SER A 145 23.16 1.41 -11.41
CA SER A 145 24.61 1.29 -11.62
C SER A 145 25.38 1.49 -10.31
N GLN A 146 24.96 2.42 -9.45
CA GLN A 146 25.58 2.62 -8.14
C GLN A 146 25.46 1.39 -7.24
N MET A 147 24.28 0.74 -7.21
CA MET A 147 24.07 -0.50 -6.47
C MET A 147 24.99 -1.62 -6.97
N VAL A 148 25.03 -1.84 -8.30
CA VAL A 148 25.88 -2.89 -8.89
C VAL A 148 27.36 -2.62 -8.64
N LEU A 149 27.81 -1.36 -8.73
CA LEU A 149 29.19 -0.98 -8.41
C LEU A 149 29.52 -1.17 -6.93
N LYS A 150 28.57 -0.94 -6.02
CA LYS A 150 28.74 -1.26 -4.59
C LYS A 150 28.98 -2.76 -4.42
N TRP A 151 28.15 -3.61 -5.02
CA TRP A 151 28.29 -5.06 -4.93
C TRP A 151 29.63 -5.55 -5.50
N ASP A 152 30.02 -5.05 -6.67
CA ASP A 152 31.30 -5.39 -7.30
C ASP A 152 32.51 -5.07 -6.40
N ARG A 153 32.47 -3.92 -5.71
CA ARG A 153 33.53 -3.49 -4.78
C ARG A 153 33.65 -4.33 -3.52
N LEU A 154 32.56 -4.95 -3.07
CA LEU A 154 32.56 -5.78 -1.85
C LEU A 154 33.20 -7.15 -2.08
N GLY A 155 33.29 -7.57 -3.34
CA GLY A 155 33.93 -8.81 -3.75
C GLY A 155 33.03 -10.06 -3.61
N PRO A 156 33.49 -11.21 -4.13
CA PRO A 156 32.65 -12.40 -4.29
C PRO A 156 32.26 -13.10 -2.98
N GLU A 157 33.00 -12.85 -1.90
CA GLU A 157 32.76 -13.48 -0.58
C GLU A 157 31.78 -12.68 0.28
N HIS A 158 31.36 -11.49 -0.16
CA HIS A 158 30.45 -10.65 0.61
C HIS A 158 29.00 -11.10 0.42
N GLU A 159 28.31 -11.35 1.53
CA GLU A 159 26.88 -11.63 1.53
C GLU A 159 26.09 -10.34 1.32
N ILE A 160 25.24 -10.32 0.30
CA ILE A 160 24.40 -9.16 -0.03
C ILE A 160 23.07 -9.27 0.73
N GLU A 161 22.75 -8.26 1.53
CA GLU A 161 21.42 -8.10 2.11
C GLU A 161 20.44 -7.52 1.08
N CYS A 162 19.87 -8.40 0.23
CA CYS A 162 19.02 -7.98 -0.89
C CYS A 162 17.85 -7.07 -0.49
N SER A 163 17.20 -7.34 0.65
CA SER A 163 16.03 -6.55 1.09
C SER A 163 16.41 -5.10 1.36
N ASP A 164 17.55 -4.90 2.00
CA ASP A 164 18.06 -3.58 2.38
C ASP A 164 18.54 -2.81 1.13
N ASP A 165 19.37 -3.43 0.29
CA ASP A 165 19.87 -2.78 -0.93
C ASP A 165 18.79 -2.49 -1.98
N LEU A 166 17.78 -3.37 -2.13
CA LEU A 166 16.65 -3.08 -3.01
C LEU A 166 15.74 -1.98 -2.45
N THR A 167 15.65 -1.85 -1.12
CA THR A 167 14.93 -0.73 -0.49
C THR A 167 15.65 0.57 -0.77
N ARG A 168 16.98 0.61 -0.57
CA ARG A 168 17.83 1.77 -0.92
C ARG A 168 17.69 2.16 -2.39
N LEU A 169 17.78 1.19 -3.29
CA LEU A 169 17.58 1.38 -4.73
C LEU A 169 16.24 2.04 -5.01
N ALA A 170 15.14 1.51 -4.46
CA ALA A 170 13.80 2.03 -4.68
C ALA A 170 13.63 3.46 -4.14
N PHE A 171 14.16 3.75 -2.95
CA PHE A 171 14.11 5.08 -2.33
C PHE A 171 14.90 6.13 -3.11
N ASP A 172 16.14 5.84 -3.51
CA ASP A 172 16.93 6.78 -4.29
C ASP A 172 16.35 6.96 -5.70
N THR A 173 15.82 5.90 -6.30
CA THR A 173 15.18 5.98 -7.62
C THR A 173 13.95 6.89 -7.59
N ILE A 174 13.05 6.73 -6.61
CA ILE A 174 11.88 7.62 -6.51
C ILE A 174 12.31 9.05 -6.15
N GLY A 175 13.30 9.23 -5.28
CA GLY A 175 13.87 10.54 -4.96
C GLY A 175 14.35 11.28 -6.21
N LEU A 176 15.14 10.60 -7.04
CA LEU A 176 15.73 11.18 -8.24
C LEU A 176 14.67 11.40 -9.33
N CYS A 177 13.90 10.37 -9.68
CA CYS A 177 12.94 10.45 -10.78
C CYS A 177 11.75 11.37 -10.49
N ALA A 178 11.27 11.41 -9.24
CA ALA A 178 10.08 12.19 -8.89
C ALA A 178 10.40 13.62 -8.44
N PHE A 179 11.55 13.85 -7.81
CA PHE A 179 11.86 15.12 -7.14
C PHE A 179 13.23 15.70 -7.50
N SER A 180 14.01 15.02 -8.36
CA SER A 180 15.42 15.32 -8.63
C SER A 180 16.25 15.47 -7.35
N TYR A 181 15.92 14.67 -6.33
CA TYR A 181 16.56 14.67 -5.03
C TYR A 181 17.32 13.36 -4.83
N ARG A 182 18.59 13.45 -4.42
CA ARG A 182 19.41 12.27 -4.11
C ARG A 182 19.49 12.08 -2.61
N PHE A 183 18.98 10.96 -2.10
CA PHE A 183 19.19 10.57 -0.71
C PHE A 183 20.61 10.01 -0.52
N ASN A 184 21.25 9.52 -1.59
CA ASN A 184 22.61 8.97 -1.61
C ASN A 184 22.74 7.74 -0.70
N GLU A 185 21.74 6.86 -0.73
CA GLU A 185 21.60 5.69 0.13
C GLU A 185 22.78 4.71 0.00
N PHE A 186 23.47 4.70 -1.14
CA PHE A 186 24.64 3.83 -1.37
C PHE A 186 25.99 4.40 -0.90
N TYR A 187 26.01 5.60 -0.34
CA TYR A 187 27.23 6.27 0.13
C TYR A 187 27.39 6.27 1.65
N THR A 188 26.41 5.73 2.38
CA THR A 188 26.39 5.68 3.85
C THR A 188 26.07 4.28 4.34
N ASP A 189 26.64 3.90 5.47
CA ASP A 189 26.34 2.61 6.13
C ASP A 189 24.93 2.58 6.75
N HIS A 190 24.33 3.75 6.93
CA HIS A 190 23.00 3.92 7.48
C HIS A 190 22.07 4.51 6.42
N ALA A 191 20.82 4.05 6.42
CA ALA A 191 19.80 4.59 5.54
C ALA A 191 19.56 6.09 5.82
N HIS A 192 19.14 6.85 4.81
CA HIS A 192 18.80 8.25 5.01
C HIS A 192 17.70 8.37 6.09
N PRO A 193 17.74 9.38 6.98
CA PRO A 193 16.76 9.52 8.06
C PRO A 193 15.31 9.45 7.60
N PHE A 194 15.01 9.98 6.41
CA PHE A 194 13.68 9.91 5.80
C PHE A 194 13.17 8.47 5.59
N ALA A 195 14.02 7.56 5.10
CA ALA A 195 13.64 6.17 4.88
C ALA A 195 13.33 5.45 6.20
N GLN A 196 14.18 5.64 7.21
CA GLN A 196 13.95 5.09 8.55
C GLN A 196 12.69 5.67 9.22
N GLN A 197 12.48 6.98 9.12
CA GLN A 197 11.27 7.65 9.63
C GLN A 197 10.01 7.09 8.98
N MET A 198 10.03 6.86 7.67
CA MET A 198 8.92 6.27 6.94
C MET A 198 8.66 4.83 7.40
N ALA A 199 9.69 4.01 7.51
CA ALA A 199 9.57 2.63 7.99
C ALA A 199 8.96 2.56 9.42
N ASP A 200 9.41 3.45 10.31
CA ASP A 200 8.88 3.56 11.67
C ASP A 200 7.40 3.97 11.67
N VAL A 201 7.02 4.96 10.85
CA VAL A 201 5.63 5.44 10.75
C VAL A 201 4.71 4.37 10.18
N LEU A 202 5.14 3.66 9.13
CA LEU A 202 4.37 2.56 8.53
C LEU A 202 4.19 1.41 9.52
N THR A 203 5.26 1.03 10.23
CA THR A 203 5.23 -0.04 11.24
C THR A 203 4.26 0.28 12.37
N GLU A 204 4.35 1.47 12.95
CA GLU A 204 3.46 1.86 14.05
C GLU A 204 2.02 2.06 13.58
N SER A 205 1.80 2.58 12.37
CA SER A 205 0.47 2.70 11.78
C SER A 205 -0.20 1.33 11.58
N GLY A 206 0.57 0.31 11.21
CA GLY A 206 0.09 -1.08 11.13
C GLY A 206 -0.25 -1.66 12.51
N ARG A 207 0.66 -1.52 13.49
CA ARG A 207 0.45 -2.02 14.86
C ARG A 207 -0.74 -1.38 15.55
N ARG A 208 -1.04 -0.11 15.26
CA ARG A 208 -2.22 0.58 15.81
C ARG A 208 -3.54 -0.09 15.44
N VAL A 209 -3.62 -0.78 14.30
CA VAL A 209 -4.86 -1.42 13.82
C VAL A 209 -5.26 -2.60 14.70
N SER A 210 -4.30 -3.32 15.26
CA SER A 210 -4.56 -4.49 16.13
C SER A 210 -4.79 -4.11 17.59
N ARG A 211 -4.71 -2.82 17.94
CA ARG A 211 -4.85 -2.33 19.32
C ARG A 211 -6.19 -1.63 19.52
N PRO A 212 -6.88 -1.85 20.66
CA PRO A 212 -8.01 -1.03 21.07
C PRO A 212 -7.62 0.45 21.14
N GLY A 213 -8.48 1.35 20.62
CA GLY A 213 -8.13 2.76 20.39
C GLY A 213 -7.64 3.52 21.64
N PHE A 214 -8.20 3.22 22.82
CA PHE A 214 -7.83 3.88 24.08
C PHE A 214 -6.43 3.49 24.59
N ILE A 215 -5.83 2.39 24.12
CA ILE A 215 -4.53 1.93 24.62
C ILE A 215 -3.39 2.74 23.99
N ASN A 216 -3.56 3.25 22.76
CA ASN A 216 -2.50 3.97 22.06
C ASN A 216 -2.11 5.28 22.77
N ASP A 217 -3.09 6.01 23.31
CA ASP A 217 -2.83 7.33 23.90
C ASP A 217 -2.28 7.27 25.34
N TYR A 218 -2.45 6.13 26.02
CA TYR A 218 -2.01 5.94 27.41
C TYR A 218 -0.81 5.01 27.53
N VAL A 219 -0.90 3.79 26.98
CA VAL A 219 0.15 2.77 27.11
C VAL A 219 1.24 2.97 26.06
N TYR A 220 0.88 3.25 24.82
CA TYR A 220 1.82 3.44 23.70
C TYR A 220 2.07 4.92 23.38
N ARG A 221 1.95 5.79 24.38
CA ARG A 221 2.10 7.24 24.21
C ARG A 221 3.46 7.64 23.63
N SER A 222 4.53 6.96 24.04
CA SER A 222 5.88 7.20 23.52
C SER A 222 6.02 6.85 22.05
N ASP A 223 5.40 5.74 21.62
CA ASP A 223 5.42 5.31 20.21
C ASP A 223 4.62 6.29 19.35
N GLU A 224 3.48 6.76 19.86
CA GLU A 224 2.69 7.79 19.18
C GLU A 224 3.46 9.11 19.06
N GLN A 225 4.15 9.54 20.13
CA GLN A 225 5.00 10.74 20.07
C GLN A 225 6.11 10.59 19.03
N LYS A 226 6.82 9.47 19.03
CA LYS A 226 7.88 9.18 18.04
C LYS A 226 7.31 9.19 16.62
N ARG A 227 6.13 8.60 16.41
CA ARG A 227 5.45 8.60 15.11
C ARG A 227 5.14 10.01 14.63
N GLN A 228 4.62 10.87 15.51
CA GLN A 228 4.30 12.26 15.17
C GLN A 228 5.56 13.10 14.90
N GLU A 229 6.63 12.88 15.66
CA GLU A 229 7.93 13.51 15.40
C GLU A 229 8.50 13.10 14.04
N ASN A 230 8.42 11.81 13.69
CA ASN A 230 8.84 11.31 12.39
C ASN A 230 8.01 11.91 11.26
N VAL A 231 6.67 11.96 11.40
CA VAL A 231 5.78 12.64 10.44
C VAL A 231 6.21 14.09 10.23
N LYS A 232 6.44 14.84 11.31
CA LYS A 232 6.89 16.23 11.22
C LYS A 232 8.22 16.35 10.46
N LYS A 233 9.23 15.54 10.80
CA LYS A 233 10.54 15.58 10.12
C LYS A 233 10.42 15.26 8.63
N MET A 234 9.55 14.32 8.27
CA MET A 234 9.29 13.99 6.88
C MET A 234 8.60 15.13 6.13
N HIS A 235 7.60 15.77 6.73
CA HIS A 235 6.97 16.97 6.17
C HIS A 235 7.96 18.12 6.02
N ASP A 236 8.79 18.38 7.04
CA ASP A 236 9.82 19.43 7.01
C ASP A 236 10.77 19.23 5.80
N LEU A 237 11.21 17.99 5.52
CA LEU A 237 12.06 17.70 4.36
C LEU A 237 11.32 17.88 3.03
N CYS A 238 10.09 17.39 2.91
CA CYS A 238 9.29 17.58 1.70
C CYS A 238 9.04 19.07 1.42
N ASP A 239 8.69 19.84 2.44
CA ASP A 239 8.48 21.29 2.34
C ASP A 239 9.75 22.01 1.92
N GLN A 240 10.91 21.58 2.44
CA GLN A 240 12.21 22.11 2.01
C GLN A 240 12.47 21.83 0.53
N ILE A 241 12.28 20.59 0.06
CA ILE A 241 12.48 20.23 -1.36
C ILE A 241 11.58 21.09 -2.28
N VAL A 242 10.31 21.25 -1.91
CA VAL A 242 9.35 22.09 -2.66
C VAL A 242 9.78 23.56 -2.63
N ALA A 243 10.17 24.08 -1.47
CA ALA A 243 10.60 25.47 -1.32
C ALA A 243 11.87 25.76 -2.13
N ASP A 244 12.84 24.85 -2.10
CA ASP A 244 14.09 24.97 -2.85
C ASP A 244 13.85 24.95 -4.36
N ARG A 245 12.93 24.10 -4.86
CA ARG A 245 12.52 24.09 -6.27
C ARG A 245 11.80 25.37 -6.68
N LYS A 246 10.92 25.90 -5.84
CA LYS A 246 10.23 27.18 -6.11
C LYS A 246 11.19 28.37 -6.15
N LYS A 247 12.23 28.34 -5.28
CA LYS A 247 13.26 29.38 -5.24
C LYS A 247 14.26 29.27 -6.40
N ASN A 248 14.56 28.05 -6.84
CA ASN A 248 15.48 27.77 -7.94
C ASN A 248 14.79 26.91 -9.01
N PRO A 249 13.96 27.51 -9.89
CA PRO A 249 13.26 26.77 -10.94
C PRO A 249 14.25 26.09 -11.89
N GLN A 250 13.99 24.81 -12.18
CA GLN A 250 14.76 23.98 -13.11
C GLN A 250 13.82 23.55 -14.25
N PRO A 251 13.53 24.44 -15.22
CA PRO A 251 12.53 24.19 -16.27
C PRO A 251 12.90 23.04 -17.22
N GLU A 252 14.16 22.65 -17.25
CA GLU A 252 14.68 21.49 -17.98
C GLU A 252 14.34 20.15 -17.32
N ASN A 253 14.07 20.13 -16.02
CA ASN A 253 13.71 18.90 -15.32
C ASN A 253 12.30 18.45 -15.71
N LYS A 254 12.15 17.13 -15.89
CA LYS A 254 10.88 16.50 -16.25
C LYS A 254 10.37 15.57 -15.15
N ASP A 255 10.78 15.86 -13.91
CA ASP A 255 10.38 15.10 -12.74
C ASP A 255 8.90 15.36 -12.38
N LEU A 256 8.36 14.54 -11.48
CA LEU A 256 6.96 14.66 -11.06
C LEU A 256 6.69 15.98 -10.34
N LEU A 257 7.67 16.50 -9.59
CA LEU A 257 7.53 17.75 -8.86
C LEU A 257 7.25 18.95 -9.77
N THR A 258 7.76 18.93 -11.01
CA THR A 258 7.53 20.00 -11.99
C THR A 258 6.09 20.07 -12.49
N LEU A 259 5.30 19.01 -12.29
CA LEU A 259 3.88 18.96 -12.68
C LEU A 259 2.94 19.57 -11.62
N CYS A 260 3.44 19.83 -10.41
CA CYS A 260 2.68 20.26 -9.23
C CYS A 260 2.90 21.74 -8.91
#